data_AF-A0A1R1PNK7-F1
#
_entry.id   AF-A0A1R1PNK7-F1
#
_cell.length_a   1.000
_cell.length_b   1.000
_cell.length_c   1.000
_cell.angle_alpha   90.00
_cell.angle_beta   90.00
_cell.angle_gamma   90.00
#
_symmetry.space_group_name_H-M   'P 1'
#
loop_
_entity.id
_entity.type
_entity.pdbx_description
1 polymer ?
#
loop_
_entity_poly.entity_id
_entity_poly.type
_entity_poly.pdbx_seq_one_letter_code
_entity_poly.pdbx_strand_id
1 'polypeptide(L)'
;MFENPKVSNMKAAFDVAKYDMVWVCDSNARSDLNALENAVEIFENDSSVGVVHHLIWAVDANTIGGAIETAFLNSTHARMYLAINSLKLDSCLTGKSNFYRISSLEKFGGIAAFGKYIAEDNMIGQKLWRDGLAHRMTYNLALTSVKGMSLSSYFKRRIRWVRVRVCTVPGAVLLEPFTESVVVGVLTSLALNSLYGVPKAQFLIWHFLLWFISDFMLFLRQRKQTEGGIPKLSMQLILSYFIRELSALPVWIIGISGNTASWRDKLYKINFDGSINAM
;
A
#
# COMPACT_ATOMS: atom_id res chain seq x y z
N MET A 1 19.84 -5.38 20.13
CA MET A 1 18.49 -4.83 19.86
C MET A 1 18.21 -5.10 18.38
N PHE A 2 17.13 -5.82 18.06
CA PHE A 2 16.79 -6.12 16.66
C PHE A 2 16.34 -4.82 16.00
N GLU A 3 17.06 -4.39 14.99
CA GLU A 3 16.86 -3.09 14.38
C GLU A 3 16.48 -3.30 12.91
N ASN A 4 15.36 -2.72 12.53
CA ASN A 4 14.91 -2.55 11.16
C ASN A 4 15.96 -1.69 10.44
N PRO A 5 16.71 -2.24 9.45
CA PRO A 5 17.72 -1.50 8.70
C PRO A 5 17.31 -0.12 8.19
N LYS A 6 16.03 0.10 7.87
CA LYS A 6 15.51 1.38 7.38
C LYS A 6 15.47 2.39 8.51
N VAL A 7 14.94 2.02 9.68
CA VAL A 7 14.97 2.88 10.86
C VAL A 7 16.40 3.16 11.31
N SER A 8 17.28 2.14 11.36
CA SER A 8 18.70 2.32 11.67
C SER A 8 19.34 3.37 10.75
N ASN A 9 19.04 3.30 9.44
CA ASN A 9 19.59 4.23 8.45
C ASN A 9 19.04 5.66 8.61
N MET A 10 17.80 5.82 9.06
CA MET A 10 17.17 7.14 9.22
C MET A 10 17.51 7.79 10.56
N LYS A 11 17.81 7.02 11.61
CA LYS A 11 17.98 7.54 12.98
C LYS A 11 18.94 8.73 13.06
N ALA A 12 20.14 8.60 12.48
CA ALA A 12 21.14 9.67 12.52
C ALA A 12 20.64 10.96 11.85
N ALA A 13 19.85 10.86 10.78
CA ALA A 13 19.27 12.02 10.12
C ALA A 13 18.19 12.70 10.96
N PHE A 14 17.39 11.92 11.71
CA PHE A 14 16.42 12.46 12.67
C PHE A 14 17.11 13.17 13.85
N ASP A 15 18.19 12.60 14.39
CA ASP A 15 18.90 13.17 15.55
C ASP A 15 19.51 14.57 15.24
N VAL A 16 19.90 14.82 13.98
CA VAL A 16 20.53 16.09 13.55
C VAL A 16 19.60 17.01 12.77
N ALA A 17 18.32 16.64 12.62
CA ALA A 17 17.35 17.42 11.89
C ALA A 17 17.17 18.79 12.57
N LYS A 18 17.35 19.87 11.81
CA LYS A 18 17.22 21.25 12.32
C LYS A 18 15.78 21.74 12.41
N TYR A 19 14.87 21.12 11.66
CA TYR A 19 13.48 21.53 11.51
C TYR A 19 12.55 20.40 11.94
N ASP A 20 11.38 20.76 12.46
CA ASP A 20 10.41 19.79 12.99
C ASP A 20 9.75 18.95 11.90
N MET A 21 9.58 19.48 10.69
CA MET A 21 8.99 18.74 9.58
C MET A 21 10.05 17.89 8.87
N VAL A 22 9.77 16.60 8.72
CA VAL A 22 10.65 15.65 8.05
C VAL A 22 9.90 14.88 6.97
N TRP A 23 10.54 14.73 5.82
CA TRP A 23 10.03 13.94 4.71
C TRP A 23 10.82 12.63 4.57
N VAL A 24 10.15 11.50 4.79
CA VAL A 24 10.72 10.17 4.60
C VAL A 24 10.34 9.64 3.21
N CYS A 25 11.35 9.50 2.35
CA CYS A 25 11.21 8.96 0.99
C CYS A 25 11.99 7.66 0.81
N ASP A 26 11.35 6.68 0.17
CA ASP A 26 12.05 5.49 -0.32
C ASP A 26 12.90 5.86 -1.55
N SER A 27 14.08 5.25 -1.70
CA SER A 27 15.03 5.58 -2.77
C SER A 27 14.55 5.27 -4.20
N ASN A 28 13.48 4.47 -4.34
CA ASN A 28 12.85 4.17 -5.63
C ASN A 28 11.53 4.92 -5.85
N ALA A 29 11.23 5.90 -5.00
CA ALA A 29 10.08 6.77 -5.11
C ALA A 29 10.49 8.17 -5.55
N ARG A 30 9.71 8.76 -6.46
CA ARG A 30 9.76 10.18 -6.81
C ARG A 30 8.35 10.76 -6.71
N SER A 31 8.25 12.06 -6.44
CA SER A 31 6.97 12.78 -6.40
C SER A 31 7.03 14.03 -7.26
N ASP A 32 5.91 14.69 -7.44
CA ASP A 32 5.83 15.92 -8.23
C ASP A 32 6.55 17.06 -7.51
N LEU A 33 6.97 18.09 -8.27
CA LEU A 33 7.80 19.19 -7.73
C LEU A 33 7.11 19.95 -6.59
N ASN A 34 5.79 20.05 -6.61
CA ASN A 34 4.99 20.75 -5.60
C ASN A 34 4.53 19.87 -4.44
N ALA A 35 4.94 18.59 -4.38
CA ALA A 35 4.51 17.68 -3.31
C ALA A 35 4.95 18.16 -1.91
N LEU A 36 6.13 18.79 -1.81
CA LEU A 36 6.63 19.38 -0.57
C LEU A 36 5.77 20.59 -0.15
N GLU A 37 5.52 21.51 -1.08
CA GLU A 37 4.71 22.71 -0.83
C GLU A 37 3.31 22.35 -0.35
N ASN A 38 2.62 21.47 -1.08
CA ASN A 38 1.27 21.02 -0.73
C ASN A 38 1.22 20.31 0.64
N ALA A 39 2.27 19.55 0.99
CA ALA A 39 2.32 18.87 2.28
C ALA A 39 2.52 19.84 3.45
N VAL A 40 3.40 20.83 3.27
CA VAL A 40 3.64 21.89 4.28
C VAL A 40 2.38 22.72 4.48
N GLU A 41 1.71 23.12 3.40
CA GLU A 41 0.46 23.90 3.46
C GLU A 41 -0.62 23.18 4.29
N ILE A 42 -0.77 21.85 4.13
CA ILE A 42 -1.70 21.06 4.95
C ILE A 42 -1.34 21.14 6.44
N PHE A 43 -0.05 21.04 6.78
CA PHE A 43 0.39 21.10 8.17
C PHE A 43 0.22 22.49 8.78
N GLU A 44 0.43 23.56 7.99
CA GLU A 44 0.25 24.94 8.45
C GLU A 44 -1.23 25.27 8.67
N ASN A 45 -2.11 24.77 7.81
CA ASN A 45 -3.54 25.06 7.88
C ASN A 45 -4.33 24.15 8.84
N ASP A 46 -3.79 22.98 9.20
CA ASP A 46 -4.46 22.01 10.07
C ASP A 46 -3.48 21.42 11.11
N SER A 47 -3.54 21.98 12.33
CA SER A 47 -2.73 21.53 13.46
C SER A 47 -3.08 20.12 13.96
N SER A 48 -4.25 19.57 13.57
CA SER A 48 -4.64 18.19 13.92
C SER A 48 -3.91 17.13 13.11
N VAL A 49 -3.22 17.51 12.02
CA VAL A 49 -2.56 16.55 11.12
C VAL A 49 -1.31 15.98 11.77
N GLY A 50 -1.23 14.65 11.86
CA GLY A 50 -0.04 13.95 12.33
C GLY A 50 0.88 13.49 11.20
N VAL A 51 0.31 13.23 10.02
CA VAL A 51 1.04 12.75 8.85
C VAL A 51 0.36 13.21 7.56
N VAL A 52 1.19 13.66 6.61
CA VAL A 52 0.80 13.82 5.20
C VAL A 52 1.50 12.74 4.38
N HIS A 53 0.77 12.01 3.56
CA HIS A 53 1.33 10.90 2.79
C HIS A 53 0.73 10.81 1.38
N HIS A 54 1.41 10.08 0.51
CA HIS A 54 1.07 10.03 -0.91
C HIS A 54 0.60 8.64 -1.35
N LEU A 55 -0.29 8.60 -2.35
CA LEU A 55 -0.67 7.36 -2.99
C LEU A 55 0.53 6.78 -3.75
N ILE A 56 0.85 5.51 -3.51
CA ILE A 56 1.85 4.79 -4.29
C ILE A 56 1.32 4.56 -5.71
N TRP A 57 2.14 4.89 -6.70
CA TRP A 57 1.81 4.70 -8.11
C TRP A 57 2.98 4.08 -8.87
N ALA A 58 2.78 2.94 -9.52
CA ALA A 58 3.82 2.22 -10.24
C ALA A 58 4.10 2.83 -11.63
N VAL A 59 5.39 2.91 -11.97
CA VAL A 59 5.90 3.41 -13.26
C VAL A 59 7.07 2.55 -13.78
N ASP A 60 7.46 2.74 -15.04
CA ASP A 60 8.63 2.10 -15.68
C ASP A 60 8.61 0.56 -15.79
N ALA A 61 7.43 -0.05 -15.84
CA ALA A 61 7.30 -1.49 -16.04
C ALA A 61 7.86 -1.93 -17.41
N ASN A 62 8.87 -2.81 -17.39
CA ASN A 62 9.50 -3.39 -18.59
C ASN A 62 9.59 -4.94 -18.54
N THR A 63 8.88 -5.56 -17.60
CA THR A 63 8.85 -7.02 -17.36
C THR A 63 7.43 -7.46 -17.01
N ILE A 64 7.13 -8.76 -17.10
CA ILE A 64 5.81 -9.28 -16.70
C ILE A 64 5.56 -9.06 -15.20
N GLY A 65 6.54 -9.31 -14.34
CA GLY A 65 6.40 -9.05 -12.89
C GLY A 65 6.13 -7.57 -12.59
N GLY A 66 6.85 -6.66 -13.25
CA GLY A 66 6.58 -5.22 -13.15
C GLY A 66 5.22 -4.81 -13.71
N ALA A 67 4.73 -5.45 -14.77
CA ALA A 67 3.40 -5.19 -15.32
C ALA A 67 2.27 -5.65 -14.37
N ILE A 68 2.44 -6.78 -13.69
CA ILE A 68 1.48 -7.27 -12.68
C ILE A 68 1.53 -6.39 -11.42
N GLU A 69 2.71 -5.99 -10.95
CA GLU A 69 2.83 -5.02 -9.85
C GLU A 69 2.18 -3.68 -10.21
N THR A 70 2.37 -3.22 -11.44
CA THR A 70 1.68 -2.03 -11.95
C THR A 70 0.18 -2.19 -11.91
N ALA A 71 -0.34 -3.32 -12.41
CA ALA A 71 -1.76 -3.59 -12.38
C ALA A 71 -2.29 -3.61 -10.94
N PHE A 72 -1.55 -4.16 -9.97
CA PHE A 72 -1.94 -4.14 -8.56
C PHE A 72 -1.94 -2.74 -7.95
N LEU A 73 -0.79 -2.04 -7.99
CA LEU A 73 -0.61 -0.74 -7.33
C LEU A 73 -1.55 0.31 -7.90
N ASN A 74 -1.75 0.30 -9.22
CA ASN A 74 -2.51 1.33 -9.93
C ASN A 74 -4.00 1.01 -10.10
N SER A 75 -4.49 -0.11 -9.53
CA SER A 75 -5.92 -0.41 -9.48
C SER A 75 -6.35 -0.71 -8.05
N THR A 76 -6.35 -1.97 -7.62
CA THR A 76 -6.92 -2.42 -6.36
C THR A 76 -6.27 -1.78 -5.14
N HIS A 77 -4.94 -1.66 -5.12
CA HIS A 77 -4.26 -0.95 -4.03
C HIS A 77 -4.71 0.51 -3.99
N ALA A 78 -4.64 1.23 -5.12
CA ALA A 78 -5.07 2.63 -5.19
C ALA A 78 -6.53 2.81 -4.75
N ARG A 79 -7.45 1.97 -5.25
CA ARG A 79 -8.88 2.00 -4.91
C ARG A 79 -9.10 1.84 -3.40
N MET A 80 -8.54 0.78 -2.81
CA MET A 80 -8.68 0.51 -1.37
C MET A 80 -8.02 1.60 -0.53
N TYR A 81 -6.80 2.01 -0.89
CA TYR A 81 -6.02 3.00 -0.15
C TYR A 81 -6.67 4.39 -0.15
N LEU A 82 -7.22 4.82 -1.29
CA LEU A 82 -7.98 6.06 -1.39
C LEU A 82 -9.30 5.98 -0.62
N ALA A 83 -10.02 4.85 -0.70
CA ALA A 83 -11.29 4.68 -0.02
C ALA A 83 -11.15 4.77 1.51
N ILE A 84 -10.21 4.02 2.10
CA ILE A 84 -10.03 4.00 3.56
C ILE A 84 -9.54 5.33 4.11
N ASN A 85 -8.63 6.01 3.40
CA ASN A 85 -8.11 7.32 3.82
C ASN A 85 -9.12 8.46 3.61
N SER A 86 -9.98 8.37 2.59
CA SER A 86 -11.08 9.32 2.38
C SER A 86 -12.17 9.18 3.44
N LEU A 87 -12.55 7.93 3.75
CA LEU A 87 -13.56 7.63 4.77
C LEU A 87 -13.04 7.75 6.21
N LYS A 88 -11.72 7.85 6.39
CA LYS A 88 -11.06 8.00 7.71
C LYS A 88 -11.50 6.92 8.71
N LEU A 89 -11.65 5.68 8.23
CA LEU A 89 -12.16 4.57 9.05
C LEU A 89 -11.12 4.03 10.02
N ASP A 90 -9.86 3.99 9.61
CA ASP A 90 -8.73 3.51 10.40
C ASP A 90 -7.43 4.09 9.84
N SER A 91 -6.34 3.96 10.61
CA SER A 91 -4.99 4.26 10.17
C SER A 91 -4.60 3.38 8.98
N CYS A 92 -4.44 3.98 7.81
CA CYS A 92 -3.91 3.30 6.63
C CYS A 92 -2.75 4.08 6.04
N LEU A 93 -1.58 3.89 6.64
CA LEU A 93 -0.34 4.51 6.21
C LEU A 93 0.56 3.44 5.57
N THR A 94 0.82 3.59 4.28
CA THR A 94 1.86 2.81 3.59
C THR A 94 3.00 3.74 3.25
N GLY A 95 4.22 3.31 3.52
CA GLY A 95 5.41 4.05 3.15
C GLY A 95 5.54 4.24 1.65
N LYS A 96 6.34 5.27 1.37
CA LYS A 96 7.27 5.52 0.26
C LYS A 96 7.55 7.02 0.23
N SER A 97 6.58 7.82 0.70
CA SER A 97 6.64 9.26 0.79
C SER A 97 5.68 9.72 1.90
N ASN A 98 6.23 9.92 3.10
CA ASN A 98 5.48 10.32 4.29
C ASN A 98 6.15 11.52 4.97
N PHE A 99 5.35 12.54 5.29
CA PHE A 99 5.77 13.71 6.04
C PHE A 99 5.27 13.62 7.47
N TYR A 100 6.15 13.89 8.42
CA TYR A 100 5.84 13.88 9.85
C TYR A 100 6.33 15.15 10.53
N ARG A 101 5.79 15.42 11.71
CA ARG A 101 6.47 16.27 12.70
C ARG A 101 7.32 15.39 13.62
N ILE A 102 8.59 15.71 13.77
CA ILE A 102 9.52 15.03 14.67
C ILE A 102 8.96 15.09 16.09
N SER A 103 8.49 16.26 16.53
CA SER A 103 7.83 16.50 17.80
C SER A 103 6.67 15.54 18.08
N SER A 104 5.93 15.11 17.05
CA SER A 104 4.85 14.12 17.19
C SER A 104 5.40 12.71 17.38
N LEU A 105 6.54 12.37 16.78
CA LEU A 105 7.19 11.07 16.96
C LEU A 105 7.92 10.98 18.31
N GLU A 106 8.48 12.09 18.80
CA GLU A 106 9.18 12.14 20.09
C GLU A 106 8.28 11.76 21.27
N LYS A 107 6.97 12.04 21.19
CA LYS A 107 5.98 11.55 22.17
C LYS A 107 5.99 10.02 22.36
N PHE A 108 6.46 9.28 21.36
CA PHE A 108 6.51 7.82 21.36
C PHE A 108 7.93 7.26 21.46
N GLY A 109 8.91 8.09 21.85
CA GLY A 109 10.32 7.70 21.93
C GLY A 109 11.10 7.88 20.62
N GLY A 110 10.61 8.76 19.75
CA GLY A 110 11.26 9.12 18.49
C GLY A 110 11.25 8.01 17.44
N ILE A 111 11.95 8.22 16.34
CA ILE A 111 11.99 7.24 15.23
C ILE A 111 12.57 5.88 15.66
N ALA A 112 13.48 5.89 16.64
CA ALA A 112 14.15 4.69 17.14
C ALA A 112 13.18 3.70 17.81
N ALA A 113 12.12 4.18 18.45
CA ALA A 113 11.11 3.32 19.07
C ALA A 113 10.41 2.39 18.07
N PHE A 114 10.40 2.77 16.79
CA PHE A 114 9.80 1.99 15.71
C PHE A 114 10.79 1.01 15.05
N GLY A 115 12.06 1.03 15.45
CA GLY A 115 13.12 0.19 14.89
C GLY A 115 12.92 -1.31 15.11
N LYS A 116 12.04 -1.72 16.02
CA LYS A 116 11.70 -3.14 16.24
C LYS A 116 10.66 -3.69 15.26
N TYR A 117 9.97 -2.86 14.48
CA TYR A 117 8.85 -3.27 13.62
C TYR A 117 9.26 -3.39 12.16
N ILE A 118 8.70 -4.36 11.44
CA ILE A 118 8.97 -4.54 9.99
C ILE A 118 8.28 -3.50 9.10
N ALA A 119 7.12 -3.02 9.51
CA ALA A 119 6.37 -1.95 8.86
C ALA A 119 6.33 -0.74 9.80
N GLU A 120 7.48 -0.05 9.88
CA GLU A 120 7.64 1.11 10.76
C GLU A 120 6.64 2.21 10.44
N ASP A 121 6.36 2.40 9.15
CA ASP A 121 5.40 3.36 8.61
C ASP A 121 3.99 3.13 9.18
N ASN A 122 3.44 1.93 9.04
CA ASN A 122 2.12 1.60 9.55
C ASN A 122 2.08 1.70 11.08
N MET A 123 3.15 1.32 11.78
CA MET A 123 3.20 1.45 13.25
C MET A 123 3.23 2.91 13.72
N ILE A 124 3.97 3.78 13.01
CA ILE A 124 3.93 5.23 13.22
C ILE A 124 2.51 5.75 12.96
N GLY A 125 1.93 5.39 11.83
CA GLY A 125 0.56 5.79 11.46
C GLY A 125 -0.47 5.42 12.52
N GLN A 126 -0.43 4.19 13.04
CA GLN A 126 -1.33 3.72 14.08
C GLN A 126 -1.14 4.47 15.40
N LYS A 127 0.11 4.80 15.77
CA LYS A 127 0.38 5.58 17.00
C LYS A 127 -0.15 7.00 16.88
N LEU A 128 0.12 7.67 15.76
CA LEU A 128 -0.41 9.02 15.50
C LEU A 128 -1.95 9.02 15.47
N TRP A 129 -2.57 8.04 14.81
CA TRP A 129 -4.03 7.91 14.75
C TRP A 129 -4.65 7.72 16.13
N ARG A 130 -4.06 6.86 16.97
CA ARG A 130 -4.52 6.63 18.35
C ARG A 130 -4.27 7.81 19.28
N ASP A 131 -3.33 8.69 18.94
CA ASP A 131 -3.11 10.00 19.60
C ASP A 131 -4.15 11.06 19.18
N GLY A 132 -5.11 10.68 18.32
CA GLY A 132 -6.14 11.59 17.80
C GLY A 132 -5.64 12.46 16.63
N LEU A 133 -4.43 12.22 16.13
CA LEU A 133 -3.89 12.97 15.00
C LEU A 133 -4.39 12.42 13.67
N ALA A 134 -4.65 13.34 12.75
CA ALA A 134 -5.30 13.03 11.50
C ALA A 134 -4.28 12.65 10.42
N HIS A 135 -4.66 11.70 9.57
CA HIS A 135 -3.93 11.39 8.33
C HIS A 135 -4.49 12.26 7.20
N ARG A 136 -3.60 12.77 6.34
CA ARG A 136 -3.98 13.56 5.15
C ARG A 136 -3.21 13.08 3.94
N MET A 137 -3.85 13.21 2.79
CA MET A 137 -3.25 12.95 1.49
C MET A 137 -3.35 14.20 0.64
N THR A 138 -2.29 14.51 -0.11
CA THR A 138 -2.38 15.45 -1.24
C THR A 138 -2.81 14.69 -2.49
N TYR A 139 -3.02 15.42 -3.60
CA TYR A 139 -3.25 14.80 -4.90
C TYR A 139 -1.96 14.24 -5.54
N ASN A 140 -0.78 14.55 -4.97
CA ASN A 140 0.49 14.10 -5.50
C ASN A 140 0.68 12.59 -5.30
N LEU A 141 1.49 12.01 -6.18
CA LEU A 141 1.78 10.59 -6.20
C LEU A 141 3.20 10.28 -5.72
N ALA A 142 3.36 9.13 -5.05
CA ALA A 142 4.65 8.50 -4.83
C ALA A 142 4.95 7.54 -6.00
N LEU A 143 5.43 8.10 -7.11
CA LEU A 143 5.80 7.37 -8.31
C LEU A 143 6.94 6.40 -7.99
N THR A 144 6.65 5.11 -8.03
CA THR A 144 7.57 4.02 -7.70
C THR A 144 7.98 3.28 -8.97
N SER A 145 9.28 3.26 -9.26
CA SER A 145 9.78 2.47 -10.38
C SER A 145 9.69 0.97 -10.09
N VAL A 146 9.08 0.21 -11.01
CA VAL A 146 9.00 -1.27 -10.96
C VAL A 146 9.85 -1.93 -12.07
N LYS A 147 10.80 -1.16 -12.62
CA LYS A 147 11.74 -1.62 -13.65
C LYS A 147 12.52 -2.85 -13.18
N GLY A 148 12.61 -3.87 -14.03
CA GLY A 148 13.36 -5.10 -13.76
C GLY A 148 12.72 -6.06 -12.75
N MET A 149 11.49 -5.81 -12.28
CA MET A 149 10.84 -6.69 -11.32
C MET A 149 10.47 -8.05 -11.93
N SER A 150 11.11 -9.12 -11.45
CA SER A 150 10.75 -10.49 -11.87
C SER A 150 9.38 -10.92 -11.35
N LEU A 151 8.77 -11.93 -12.00
CA LEU A 151 7.50 -12.52 -11.53
C LEU A 151 7.61 -13.10 -10.11
N SER A 152 8.71 -13.77 -9.80
CA SER A 152 8.98 -14.29 -8.45
C SER A 152 9.08 -13.16 -7.43
N SER A 153 9.76 -12.06 -7.79
CA SER A 153 9.90 -10.88 -6.92
C SER A 153 8.54 -10.25 -6.61
N TYR A 154 7.64 -10.18 -7.59
CA TYR A 154 6.25 -9.73 -7.37
C TYR A 154 5.54 -10.59 -6.33
N PHE A 155 5.47 -11.91 -6.53
CA PHE A 155 4.76 -12.81 -5.61
C PHE A 155 5.37 -12.81 -4.21
N LYS A 156 6.70 -12.88 -4.09
CA LYS A 156 7.41 -12.79 -2.80
C LYS A 156 7.07 -11.50 -2.06
N ARG A 157 7.04 -10.37 -2.79
CA ARG A 157 6.68 -9.06 -2.23
C ARG A 157 5.24 -9.02 -1.74
N ARG A 158 4.29 -9.54 -2.53
CA ARG A 158 2.87 -9.58 -2.15
C ARG A 158 2.60 -10.48 -0.95
N ILE A 159 3.17 -11.69 -0.94
CA ILE A 159 3.09 -12.62 0.19
C ILE A 159 3.63 -11.95 1.47
N ARG A 160 4.79 -11.28 1.37
CA ARG A 160 5.37 -10.54 2.50
C ARG A 160 4.43 -9.45 3.01
N TRP A 161 3.81 -8.67 2.12
CA TRP A 161 2.86 -7.62 2.51
C TRP A 161 1.64 -8.17 3.24
N VAL A 162 1.10 -9.30 2.80
CA VAL A 162 0.01 -9.98 3.53
C VAL A 162 0.49 -10.41 4.92
N ARG A 163 1.65 -11.07 5.02
CA ARG A 163 2.22 -11.53 6.31
C ARG A 163 2.39 -10.41 7.32
N VAL A 164 2.95 -9.29 6.88
CA VAL A 164 3.13 -8.10 7.72
C VAL A 164 1.78 -7.59 8.23
N ARG A 165 0.78 -7.50 7.34
CA ARG A 165 -0.55 -7.00 7.69
C ARG A 165 -1.35 -7.95 8.59
N VAL A 166 -1.08 -9.26 8.57
CA VAL A 166 -1.72 -10.21 9.51
C VAL A 166 -1.42 -9.81 10.96
N CYS A 167 -0.21 -9.33 11.23
CA CYS A 167 0.20 -8.93 12.57
C CYS A 167 -0.19 -7.49 12.91
N THR A 168 -0.31 -6.60 11.92
CA THR A 168 -0.56 -5.18 12.19
C THR A 168 -2.01 -4.73 12.02
N VAL A 169 -2.76 -5.36 11.11
CA VAL A 169 -4.16 -5.02 10.77
C VAL A 169 -4.96 -6.30 10.44
N PRO A 170 -5.07 -7.26 11.39
CA PRO A 170 -5.64 -8.59 11.12
C PRO A 170 -7.07 -8.55 10.59
N GLY A 171 -7.91 -7.63 11.09
CA GLY A 171 -9.30 -7.49 10.64
C GLY A 171 -9.39 -7.11 9.16
N ALA A 172 -8.56 -6.16 8.71
CA ALA A 172 -8.50 -5.76 7.31
C ALA A 172 -8.03 -6.91 6.41
N VAL A 173 -7.04 -7.69 6.86
CA VAL A 173 -6.55 -8.86 6.11
C VAL A 173 -7.60 -9.95 6.01
N LEU A 174 -8.35 -10.22 7.08
CA LEU A 174 -9.40 -11.23 7.06
C LEU A 174 -10.52 -10.89 6.05
N LEU A 175 -10.84 -9.61 5.92
CA LEU A 175 -11.86 -9.12 4.99
C LEU A 175 -11.35 -8.94 3.55
N GLU A 176 -10.04 -8.89 3.34
CA GLU A 176 -9.40 -8.61 2.04
C GLU A 176 -9.95 -9.47 0.89
N PRO A 177 -10.12 -10.81 1.01
CA PRO A 177 -10.68 -11.63 -0.08
C PRO A 177 -12.06 -11.18 -0.52
N PHE A 178 -12.89 -10.67 0.39
CA PHE A 178 -14.25 -10.22 0.10
C PHE A 178 -14.30 -8.83 -0.56
N THR A 179 -13.15 -8.15 -0.67
CA THR A 179 -13.00 -6.87 -1.37
C THR A 179 -12.42 -7.01 -2.78
N GLU A 180 -12.14 -8.24 -3.21
CA GLU A 180 -11.56 -8.58 -4.53
C GLU A 180 -12.63 -9.13 -5.47
N SER A 181 -12.43 -8.96 -6.79
CA SER A 181 -13.48 -9.20 -7.79
C SER A 181 -13.99 -10.64 -7.81
N VAL A 182 -13.10 -11.61 -7.66
CA VAL A 182 -13.40 -13.03 -7.89
C VAL A 182 -14.30 -13.59 -6.79
N VAL A 183 -13.89 -13.44 -5.53
CA VAL A 183 -14.63 -14.00 -4.39
C VAL A 183 -15.99 -13.33 -4.26
N VAL A 184 -16.03 -11.98 -4.29
CA VAL A 184 -17.29 -11.25 -4.19
C VAL A 184 -18.21 -11.55 -5.36
N GLY A 185 -17.67 -11.68 -6.58
CA GLY A 185 -18.43 -12.03 -7.78
C GLY A 185 -19.06 -13.41 -7.69
N VAL A 186 -18.28 -14.42 -7.28
CA VAL A 186 -18.78 -15.80 -7.12
C VAL A 186 -19.86 -15.85 -6.04
N LEU A 187 -19.61 -15.31 -4.84
CA LEU A 187 -20.58 -15.32 -3.75
C LEU A 187 -21.87 -14.60 -4.12
N THR A 188 -21.78 -13.44 -4.76
CA THR A 188 -22.95 -12.68 -5.22
C THR A 188 -23.71 -13.43 -6.30
N SER A 189 -23.02 -14.07 -7.24
CA SER A 189 -23.65 -14.87 -8.29
C SER A 189 -24.46 -16.05 -7.72
N LEU A 190 -23.93 -16.70 -6.68
CA LEU A 190 -24.61 -17.81 -5.99
C LEU A 190 -25.85 -17.29 -5.26
N ALA A 191 -25.71 -16.21 -4.51
CA ALA A 191 -26.81 -15.60 -3.76
C ALA A 191 -27.96 -15.15 -4.68
N LEU A 192 -27.66 -14.40 -5.76
CA LEU A 192 -28.68 -13.92 -6.70
C LEU A 192 -29.35 -15.05 -7.47
N ASN A 193 -28.61 -16.12 -7.78
CA ASN A 193 -29.19 -17.29 -8.41
C ASN A 193 -30.16 -18.02 -7.45
N SER A 194 -29.78 -18.20 -6.18
CA SER A 194 -30.62 -18.87 -5.19
C SER A 194 -31.86 -18.06 -4.78
N LEU A 195 -31.75 -16.74 -4.67
CA LEU A 195 -32.84 -15.87 -4.21
C LEU A 195 -33.78 -15.43 -5.33
N TYR A 196 -33.25 -15.20 -6.54
CA TYR A 196 -33.98 -14.54 -7.63
C TYR A 196 -33.89 -15.28 -8.97
N GLY A 197 -33.23 -16.45 -9.02
CA GLY A 197 -33.11 -17.23 -10.26
C GLY A 197 -32.20 -16.62 -11.32
N VAL A 198 -31.41 -15.58 -11.00
CA VAL A 198 -30.52 -14.91 -11.97
C VAL A 198 -29.49 -15.92 -12.51
N PRO A 199 -29.28 -16.04 -13.83
CA PRO A 199 -28.26 -16.93 -14.38
C PRO A 199 -26.85 -16.52 -13.96
N LYS A 200 -26.14 -17.43 -13.27
CA LYS A 200 -24.81 -17.19 -12.70
C LYS A 200 -23.79 -16.66 -13.71
N ALA A 201 -23.71 -17.29 -14.89
CA ALA A 201 -22.78 -16.90 -15.95
C ALA A 201 -23.05 -15.48 -16.46
N GLN A 202 -24.31 -15.13 -16.68
CA GLN A 202 -24.70 -13.79 -17.13
C GLN A 202 -24.28 -12.73 -16.11
N PHE A 203 -24.55 -12.96 -14.82
CA PHE A 203 -24.13 -12.05 -13.76
C PHE A 203 -22.60 -11.89 -13.72
N LEU A 204 -21.86 -13.00 -13.74
CA LEU A 204 -20.40 -12.97 -13.65
C LEU A 204 -19.75 -12.21 -14.81
N ILE A 205 -20.26 -12.35 -16.04
CA ILE A 205 -19.79 -11.60 -17.21
C ILE A 205 -19.92 -10.09 -16.95
N TRP A 206 -21.10 -9.63 -16.53
CA TRP A 206 -21.32 -8.21 -16.25
C TRP A 206 -20.53 -7.72 -15.04
N HIS A 207 -20.44 -8.53 -13.98
CA HIS A 207 -19.67 -8.23 -12.79
C HIS A 207 -18.20 -7.96 -13.14
N PHE A 208 -17.53 -8.89 -13.83
CA PHE A 208 -16.12 -8.71 -14.18
C PHE A 208 -15.91 -7.58 -15.18
N LEU A 209 -16.82 -7.38 -16.14
CA LEU A 209 -16.75 -6.28 -17.09
C LEU A 209 -16.85 -4.92 -16.37
N LEU A 210 -17.86 -4.73 -15.52
CA LEU A 210 -18.07 -3.50 -14.77
C LEU A 210 -16.94 -3.24 -13.77
N TRP A 211 -16.44 -4.30 -13.12
CA TRP A 211 -15.30 -4.21 -12.21
C TRP A 211 -14.04 -3.74 -12.93
N PHE A 212 -13.73 -4.34 -14.08
CA PHE A 212 -12.62 -3.93 -14.93
C PHE A 212 -12.77 -2.49 -15.38
N ILE A 213 -13.95 -2.08 -15.85
CA ILE A 213 -14.22 -0.69 -16.28
C ILE A 213 -13.99 0.28 -15.12
N SER A 214 -14.45 -0.06 -13.91
CA SER A 214 -14.26 0.77 -12.71
C SER A 214 -12.79 1.00 -12.39
N ASP A 215 -12.00 -0.08 -12.31
CA ASP A 215 -10.56 -0.01 -12.09
C ASP A 215 -9.83 0.72 -13.22
N PHE A 216 -10.28 0.51 -14.44
CA PHE A 216 -9.69 1.13 -15.61
C PHE A 216 -9.98 2.64 -15.67
N MET A 217 -11.17 3.08 -15.26
CA MET A 217 -11.49 4.50 -15.10
C MET A 217 -10.61 5.16 -14.02
N LEU A 218 -10.43 4.50 -12.87
CA LEU A 218 -9.52 4.98 -11.82
C LEU A 218 -8.09 5.10 -12.38
N PHE A 219 -7.62 4.07 -13.08
CA PHE A 219 -6.32 4.06 -13.73
C PHE A 219 -6.15 5.25 -14.69
N LEU A 220 -7.12 5.48 -15.58
CA LEU A 220 -7.06 6.57 -16.55
C LEU A 220 -7.11 7.96 -15.89
N ARG A 221 -7.90 8.13 -14.80
CA ARG A 221 -7.98 9.39 -14.07
C ARG A 221 -6.67 9.73 -13.38
N GLN A 222 -6.13 8.78 -12.62
CA GLN A 222 -4.89 9.00 -11.87
C GLN A 222 -3.69 9.14 -12.82
N ARG A 223 -3.71 8.43 -13.95
CA ARG A 223 -2.74 8.59 -15.04
C ARG A 223 -2.65 10.02 -15.58
N LYS A 224 -3.74 10.77 -15.61
CA LYS A 224 -3.71 12.17 -16.10
C LYS A 224 -2.95 13.11 -15.17
N GLN A 225 -2.74 12.73 -13.90
CA GLN A 225 -2.03 13.54 -12.92
C GLN A 225 -0.51 13.39 -13.02
N THR A 226 -0.01 12.42 -13.78
CA THR A 226 1.44 12.16 -13.91
C THR A 226 1.99 12.68 -15.24
N GLU A 227 3.05 13.49 -15.19
CA GLU A 227 3.85 13.82 -16.37
C GLU A 227 4.95 12.75 -16.60
N GLY A 228 4.84 11.97 -17.68
CA GLY A 228 5.90 11.06 -18.15
C GLY A 228 6.12 9.75 -17.35
N GLY A 229 6.67 8.72 -18.00
CA GLY A 229 6.99 7.40 -17.39
C GLY A 229 5.81 6.44 -17.21
N ILE A 230 4.66 6.81 -17.77
CA ILE A 230 3.39 6.11 -17.57
C ILE A 230 3.37 4.79 -18.35
N PRO A 231 2.92 3.67 -17.75
CA PRO A 231 2.61 2.46 -18.48
C PRO A 231 1.63 2.78 -19.62
N LYS A 232 2.07 2.65 -20.88
CA LYS A 232 1.15 2.70 -22.01
C LYS A 232 0.12 1.59 -21.81
N LEU A 233 -1.15 1.91 -22.07
CA LEU A 233 -2.16 0.86 -22.14
C LEU A 233 -1.71 -0.13 -23.21
N SER A 234 -1.42 -1.35 -22.77
CA SER A 234 -0.93 -2.42 -23.62
C SER A 234 -1.69 -3.69 -23.30
N MET A 235 -1.76 -4.60 -24.27
CA MET A 235 -2.31 -5.93 -24.04
C MET A 235 -1.61 -6.64 -22.87
N GLN A 236 -0.31 -6.39 -22.69
CA GLN A 236 0.45 -6.90 -21.55
C GLN A 236 -0.09 -6.41 -20.21
N LEU A 237 -0.43 -5.11 -20.08
CA LEU A 237 -0.99 -4.56 -18.85
C LEU A 237 -2.39 -5.13 -18.57
N ILE A 238 -3.21 -5.29 -19.61
CA ILE A 238 -4.55 -5.89 -19.49
C ILE A 238 -4.45 -7.35 -19.03
N LEU A 239 -3.60 -8.16 -19.67
CA LEU A 239 -3.36 -9.54 -19.24
C LEU A 239 -2.80 -9.60 -17.81
N SER A 240 -1.90 -8.69 -17.47
CA SER A 240 -1.33 -8.59 -16.12
C SER A 240 -2.40 -8.27 -15.06
N TYR A 241 -3.40 -7.46 -15.40
CA TYR A 241 -4.55 -7.20 -14.53
C TYR A 241 -5.34 -8.48 -14.23
N PHE A 242 -5.65 -9.29 -15.23
CA PHE A 242 -6.36 -10.55 -15.01
C PHE A 242 -5.53 -11.56 -14.21
N ILE A 243 -4.22 -11.66 -14.50
CA ILE A 243 -3.31 -12.50 -13.69
C ILE A 243 -3.30 -12.02 -12.23
N ARG A 244 -3.32 -10.70 -12.00
CA ARG A 244 -3.36 -10.13 -10.66
C ARG A 244 -4.66 -10.49 -9.94
N GLU A 245 -5.82 -10.29 -10.56
CA GLU A 245 -7.14 -10.64 -9.99
C GLU A 245 -7.22 -12.14 -9.63
N LEU A 246 -6.80 -13.02 -10.55
CA LEU A 246 -6.83 -14.47 -10.32
C LEU A 246 -5.84 -14.93 -9.24
N SER A 247 -4.70 -14.25 -9.12
CA SER A 247 -3.68 -14.61 -8.14
C SER A 247 -3.89 -14.01 -6.75
N ALA A 248 -4.84 -13.08 -6.58
CA ALA A 248 -5.09 -12.39 -5.32
C ALA A 248 -5.42 -13.38 -4.18
N LEU A 249 -6.37 -14.30 -4.38
CA LEU A 249 -6.76 -15.28 -3.37
C LEU A 249 -5.64 -16.29 -3.04
N PRO A 250 -4.96 -16.92 -4.03
CA PRO A 250 -3.79 -17.77 -3.74
C PRO A 250 -2.68 -17.06 -2.95
N VAL A 251 -2.36 -15.82 -3.33
CA VAL A 251 -1.36 -14.99 -2.63
C VAL A 251 -1.79 -14.72 -1.19
N TRP A 252 -3.07 -14.43 -0.98
CA TRP A 252 -3.62 -14.22 0.35
C TRP A 252 -3.51 -15.49 1.22
N ILE A 253 -3.92 -16.66 0.71
CA ILE A 253 -3.84 -17.94 1.41
C ILE A 253 -2.38 -18.24 1.82
N ILE A 254 -1.43 -18.09 0.90
CA ILE A 254 0.01 -18.33 1.17
C ILE A 254 0.57 -17.29 2.15
N GLY A 255 0.08 -16.06 2.05
CA GLY A 255 0.42 -14.95 2.93
C GLY A 255 0.04 -15.23 4.37
N ILE A 256 -1.24 -15.53 4.64
CA ILE A 256 -1.72 -15.78 6.00
C ILE A 256 -1.14 -17.04 6.65
N SER A 257 -0.70 -18.01 5.85
CA SER A 257 -0.21 -19.31 6.34
C SER A 257 1.22 -19.29 6.87
N GLY A 258 1.92 -18.15 6.86
CA GLY A 258 3.32 -18.06 7.30
C GLY A 258 3.62 -16.79 8.07
N ASN A 259 4.70 -16.81 8.86
CA ASN A 259 5.13 -15.68 9.69
C ASN A 259 6.59 -15.27 9.43
N THR A 260 7.19 -15.72 8.33
CA THR A 260 8.56 -15.35 7.95
C THR A 260 8.58 -14.41 6.76
N ALA A 261 9.52 -13.47 6.75
CA ALA A 261 9.69 -12.51 5.66
C ALA A 261 11.16 -12.35 5.32
N SER A 262 11.49 -12.48 4.03
CA SER A 262 12.80 -12.07 3.52
C SER A 262 12.79 -10.58 3.21
N TRP A 263 13.80 -9.87 3.72
CA TRP A 263 14.03 -8.46 3.44
C TRP A 263 15.52 -8.19 3.28
N ARG A 264 15.92 -7.73 2.08
CA ARG A 264 17.32 -7.52 1.67
C ARG A 264 18.23 -8.71 2.04
N ASP A 265 17.82 -9.90 1.60
CA ASP A 265 18.52 -11.18 1.77
C ASP A 265 18.69 -11.67 3.22
N LYS A 266 18.09 -10.98 4.20
CA LYS A 266 17.96 -11.46 5.58
C LYS A 266 16.55 -12.03 5.81
N LEU A 267 16.47 -13.11 6.56
CA LEU A 267 15.22 -13.74 6.95
C LEU A 267 14.82 -13.26 8.35
N TYR A 268 13.58 -12.83 8.48
CA TYR A 268 13.00 -12.38 9.74
C TYR A 268 11.78 -13.21 10.07
N LYS A 269 11.62 -13.56 11.34
CA LYS A 269 10.36 -14.02 11.92
C LYS A 269 9.58 -12.81 12.43
N ILE A 270 8.33 -12.69 11.98
CA ILE A 270 7.41 -11.63 12.38
C ILE A 270 6.61 -12.14 13.58
N ASN A 271 6.65 -11.39 14.67
CA ASN A 271 5.87 -11.66 15.87
C ASN A 271 4.45 -11.08 15.73
N PHE A 272 3.51 -11.54 16.55
CA PHE A 272 2.12 -11.07 16.52
C PHE A 272 1.96 -9.57 16.80
N ASP A 273 2.90 -8.96 17.52
CA ASP A 273 2.92 -7.51 17.77
C ASP A 273 3.53 -6.70 16.60
N GLY A 274 3.89 -7.37 15.50
CA GLY A 274 4.53 -6.79 14.32
C GLY A 274 6.04 -6.61 14.44
N SER A 275 6.64 -6.97 15.59
CA SER A 275 8.09 -6.89 15.78
C SER A 275 8.82 -8.01 15.03
N ILE A 276 10.12 -7.83 14.79
CA ILE A 276 10.95 -8.80 14.06
C ILE A 276 12.07 -9.39 14.90
N ASN A 277 12.31 -10.69 14.68
CA ASN A 277 13.48 -11.41 15.14
C ASN A 277 14.25 -11.92 13.92
N ALA A 278 15.56 -11.66 13.85
CA ALA A 278 16.40 -12.28 12.83
C ALA A 278 16.45 -13.80 13.04
N MET A 279 16.42 -14.56 11.94
CA MET A 279 16.58 -16.01 11.95
C MET A 279 17.99 -16.43 11.56
#